data_AF-A0A965CE29-F1
#
_entry.id   AF-A0A965CE29-F1
#
_cell.length_a   1.000
_cell.length_b   1.000
_cell.length_c   1.000
_cell.angle_alpha   90.00
_cell.angle_beta   90.00
_cell.angle_gamma   90.00
#
_symmetry.space_group_name_H-M   'P 1'
#
loop_
_entity.id
_entity.type
_entity.pdbx_description
1 polymer ?
#
loop_
_entity_poly.entity_id
_entity_poly.type
_entity_poly.pdbx_seq_one_letter_code
_entity_poly.pdbx_strand_id
1 'polypeptide(L)'
;MFDDVQVISRGSNVADIQNKVLRNTYALLGLSMVPTIIGAFLGLQMNFSFMAQHPFMFAIGFFVVMFGMFQLIASNQNSSVGVWLLLAMTFVFGLLLGPILQVALHLQNGAEIVGLAAAGTGITFLSLAGIASSPARDFSGLGKFLFI
;
A
#
# COMPACT_ATOMS: atom_id res chain seq x y z
N MET A 1 -28.23 27.43 -28.09
CA MET A 1 -28.66 27.45 -26.67
C MET A 1 -28.83 26.05 -26.07
N PHE A 2 -29.04 24.99 -26.87
CA PHE A 2 -29.11 23.61 -26.36
C PHE A 2 -27.74 22.89 -26.29
N ASP A 3 -26.73 23.35 -27.05
CA ASP A 3 -25.38 22.76 -27.05
C ASP A 3 -24.62 22.96 -25.73
N ASP A 4 -24.78 24.11 -25.08
CA ASP A 4 -24.12 24.41 -23.80
C ASP A 4 -24.57 23.49 -22.65
N VAL A 5 -25.83 23.06 -22.66
CA VAL A 5 -26.40 22.17 -21.63
C VAL A 5 -25.79 20.76 -21.73
N GLN A 6 -25.53 20.28 -22.95
CA GLN A 6 -24.94 18.97 -23.18
C GLN A 6 -23.45 18.93 -22.81
N VAL A 7 -22.73 20.04 -23.00
CA VAL A 7 -21.31 20.17 -22.61
C VAL A 7 -21.16 20.26 -21.08
N ILE A 8 -22.03 21.01 -20.40
CA ILE A 8 -22.04 21.12 -18.93
C ILE A 8 -22.42 19.79 -18.27
N SER A 9 -23.44 19.09 -18.80
CA SER A 9 -23.82 17.74 -18.33
C SER A 9 -22.70 16.70 -18.51
N ARG A 10 -21.93 16.79 -19.60
CA ARG A 10 -20.77 15.92 -19.81
C ARG A 10 -19.63 16.24 -18.84
N GLY A 11 -19.38 17.52 -18.57
CA GLY A 11 -18.36 17.99 -17.62
C GLY A 11 -18.64 17.55 -16.17
N SER A 12 -19.89 17.64 -15.70
CA SER A 12 -20.28 17.19 -14.36
C SER A 12 -20.12 15.67 -14.21
N ASN A 13 -20.57 14.88 -15.21
CA ASN A 13 -20.45 13.43 -15.19
C ASN A 13 -18.97 12.96 -15.15
N VAL A 14 -18.05 13.64 -15.83
CA VAL A 14 -16.62 13.29 -15.82
C VAL A 14 -15.98 13.60 -14.46
N ALA A 15 -16.29 14.76 -13.87
CA ALA A 15 -15.79 15.13 -12.53
C ALA A 15 -16.29 14.17 -11.45
N ASP A 16 -17.55 13.75 -11.51
CA ASP A 16 -18.15 12.78 -10.57
C ASP A 16 -17.51 11.39 -10.68
N ILE A 17 -17.24 10.93 -11.91
CA ILE A 17 -16.55 9.65 -12.15
C ILE A 17 -15.10 9.71 -11.62
N GLN A 18 -14.39 10.81 -11.88
CA GLN A 18 -13.00 10.98 -11.43
C GLN A 18 -12.91 10.97 -9.89
N ASN A 19 -13.79 11.71 -9.23
CA ASN A 19 -13.83 11.78 -7.76
C ASN A 19 -14.18 10.40 -7.13
N LYS A 20 -15.05 9.62 -7.79
CA LYS A 20 -15.39 8.26 -7.37
C LYS A 20 -14.19 7.31 -7.44
N VAL A 21 -13.40 7.36 -8.52
CA VAL A 21 -12.20 6.52 -8.65
C VAL A 21 -11.15 6.93 -7.63
N LEU A 22 -10.89 8.23 -7.46
CA LEU A 22 -9.94 8.73 -6.45
C LEU A 22 -10.33 8.24 -5.05
N ARG A 23 -11.59 8.43 -4.65
CA ARG A 23 -12.05 7.99 -3.32
C ARG A 23 -11.91 6.47 -3.15
N ASN A 24 -12.23 5.68 -4.18
CA ASN A 24 -12.07 4.23 -4.11
C ASN A 24 -10.59 3.81 -4.05
N THR A 25 -9.72 4.46 -4.81
CA THR A 25 -8.27 4.19 -4.78
C THR A 25 -7.69 4.55 -3.42
N TYR A 26 -8.00 5.73 -2.88
CA TYR A 26 -7.55 6.12 -1.54
C TYR A 26 -8.15 5.21 -0.44
N ALA A 27 -9.41 4.80 -0.58
CA ALA A 27 -10.05 3.87 0.35
C ALA A 27 -9.36 2.50 0.34
N LEU A 28 -9.07 1.93 -0.84
CA LEU A 28 -8.37 0.65 -0.97
C LEU A 28 -6.92 0.75 -0.48
N LEU A 29 -6.25 1.87 -0.72
CA LEU A 29 -4.90 2.11 -0.21
C LEU A 29 -4.89 2.19 1.31
N GLY A 30 -5.80 2.95 1.92
CA GLY A 30 -5.97 2.98 3.37
C GLY A 30 -6.35 1.62 3.96
N LEU A 31 -7.25 0.88 3.31
CA LEU A 31 -7.64 -0.47 3.71
C LEU A 31 -6.43 -1.42 3.72
N SER A 32 -5.51 -1.29 2.76
CA SER A 32 -4.32 -2.14 2.65
C SER A 32 -3.32 -1.97 3.82
N MET A 33 -3.38 -0.86 4.56
CA MET A 33 -2.58 -0.63 5.77
C MET A 33 -3.06 -1.46 6.97
N VAL A 34 -4.33 -1.87 7.00
CA VAL A 34 -4.87 -2.67 8.11
C VAL A 34 -4.23 -4.07 8.13
N PRO A 35 -4.22 -4.83 7.03
CA PRO A 35 -3.53 -6.12 6.98
C PRO A 35 -2.03 -6.03 7.27
N THR A 36 -1.34 -4.95 6.87
CA THR A 36 0.11 -4.82 7.11
C THR A 36 0.42 -4.64 8.60
N ILE A 37 -0.36 -3.83 9.32
CA ILE A 37 -0.21 -3.65 10.77
C ILE A 37 -0.49 -4.95 11.51
N ILE A 38 -1.57 -5.66 11.14
CA ILE A 38 -1.91 -6.96 11.75
C ILE A 38 -0.82 -7.99 11.46
N GLY A 39 -0.34 -8.05 10.21
CA GLY A 39 0.76 -8.92 9.80
C GLY A 39 2.04 -8.65 10.59
N ALA A 40 2.43 -7.38 10.70
CA ALA A 40 3.62 -6.98 11.48
C ALA A 40 3.49 -7.36 12.95
N PHE A 41 2.32 -7.13 13.57
CA PHE A 41 2.07 -7.50 14.95
C PHE A 41 2.17 -9.02 15.19
N LEU A 42 1.57 -9.83 14.30
CA LEU A 42 1.70 -11.29 14.38
C LEU A 42 3.13 -11.76 14.07
N GLY A 43 3.79 -11.11 13.12
CA GLY A 43 5.20 -11.35 12.79
C GLY A 43 6.10 -11.15 14.00
N LEU A 44 5.89 -10.11 14.81
CA LEU A 44 6.65 -9.89 16.05
C LEU A 44 6.56 -11.05 17.04
N GLN A 45 5.42 -11.75 17.10
CA GLN A 45 5.21 -12.88 18.00
C GLN A 45 5.73 -14.21 17.44
N MET A 46 5.96 -14.29 16.13
CA MET A 46 6.45 -15.51 15.49
C MET A 46 7.95 -15.72 15.75
N ASN A 47 8.32 -16.98 16.00
CA ASN A 47 9.72 -17.36 16.16
C ASN A 47 10.35 -17.60 14.78
N PHE A 48 11.21 -16.69 14.34
CA PHE A 48 11.93 -16.81 13.06
C PHE A 48 13.28 -17.54 13.19
N SER A 49 13.49 -18.36 14.23
CA SER A 49 14.75 -19.11 14.41
C SER A 49 15.07 -20.00 13.19
N PHE A 50 14.04 -20.59 12.56
CA PHE A 50 14.19 -21.35 11.32
C PHE A 50 14.78 -20.53 10.15
N MET A 51 14.46 -19.24 10.09
CA MET A 51 14.97 -18.32 9.06
C MET A 51 16.45 -17.98 9.26
N ALA A 52 16.87 -17.81 10.51
CA ALA A 52 18.26 -17.56 10.86
C ALA A 52 19.14 -18.81 10.59
N GLN A 53 18.58 -20.01 10.75
CA GLN A 53 19.28 -21.26 10.50
C GLN A 53 19.40 -21.59 9.00
N HIS A 54 18.37 -21.31 8.19
CA HIS A 54 18.37 -21.60 6.74
C HIS A 54 17.90 -20.41 5.88
N PRO A 55 18.71 -19.35 5.76
CA PRO A 55 18.32 -18.12 5.06
C PRO A 55 18.00 -18.35 3.57
N PHE A 56 18.74 -19.23 2.89
CA PHE A 56 18.49 -19.54 1.48
C PHE A 56 17.17 -20.29 1.26
N MET A 57 16.84 -21.24 2.13
CA MET A 57 15.60 -22.01 2.00
C MET A 57 14.37 -21.15 2.31
N PHE A 58 14.49 -20.25 3.29
CA PHE A 58 13.48 -19.24 3.54
C PHE A 58 13.31 -18.28 2.36
N ALA A 59 14.40 -17.76 1.78
CA ALA A 59 14.34 -16.86 0.64
C ALA A 59 13.65 -17.52 -0.57
N ILE A 60 14.00 -18.78 -0.89
CA ILE A 60 13.35 -19.54 -1.97
C ILE A 60 11.87 -19.77 -1.65
N GLY A 61 11.55 -20.21 -0.43
CA GLY A 61 10.16 -20.40 0.00
C GLY A 61 9.34 -19.11 -0.09
N PHE A 62 9.93 -17.98 0.30
CA PHE A 62 9.33 -16.66 0.15
C PHE A 62 9.07 -16.30 -1.31
N PHE A 63 10.05 -16.49 -2.20
CA PHE A 63 9.84 -16.26 -3.62
C PHE A 63 8.73 -17.14 -4.19
N VAL A 64 8.68 -18.43 -3.82
CA VAL A 64 7.63 -19.34 -4.29
C VAL A 64 6.24 -18.86 -3.83
N VAL A 65 6.09 -18.49 -2.55
CA VAL A 65 4.83 -17.95 -2.03
C VAL A 65 4.46 -16.64 -2.72
N MET A 66 5.42 -15.73 -2.87
CA MET A 66 5.23 -14.44 -3.52
C MET A 66 4.80 -14.58 -4.98
N PHE A 67 5.57 -15.30 -5.79
CA PHE A 67 5.25 -15.52 -7.20
C PHE A 67 3.92 -16.26 -7.36
N GLY A 68 3.63 -17.22 -6.47
CA GLY A 68 2.32 -17.87 -6.40
C GLY A 68 1.20 -16.88 -6.16
N MET A 69 1.32 -16.01 -5.15
CA MET A 69 0.32 -14.98 -4.86
C MET A 69 0.18 -13.96 -5.99
N PHE A 70 1.29 -13.50 -6.58
CA PHE A 70 1.26 -12.60 -7.73
C PHE A 70 0.51 -13.20 -8.91
N GLN A 71 0.74 -14.47 -9.21
CA GLN A 71 0.03 -15.16 -10.28
C GLN A 71 -1.47 -15.30 -9.98
N LEU A 72 -1.83 -15.64 -8.73
CA LEU A 72 -3.23 -15.73 -8.31
C LEU A 72 -3.94 -14.37 -8.40
N ILE A 73 -3.28 -13.29 -7.98
CA ILE A 73 -3.81 -11.93 -8.09
C ILE A 73 -3.97 -11.53 -9.56
N ALA A 74 -2.96 -11.77 -10.39
CA ALA A 74 -3.01 -11.46 -11.82
C ALA A 74 -4.18 -12.20 -12.52
N SER A 75 -4.41 -13.46 -12.15
CA SER A 75 -5.55 -14.23 -12.64
C SER A 75 -6.90 -13.69 -12.16
N ASN A 76 -6.96 -13.08 -10.97
CA ASN A 76 -8.20 -12.60 -10.34
C ASN A 76 -8.33 -11.06 -10.32
N GLN A 77 -7.54 -10.34 -11.12
CA GLN A 77 -7.41 -8.88 -11.09
C GLN A 77 -8.71 -8.10 -11.38
N ASN A 78 -9.60 -8.66 -12.21
CA ASN A 78 -10.86 -8.03 -12.61
C ASN A 78 -12.05 -8.44 -11.71
N SER A 79 -11.79 -9.10 -10.58
CA SER A 79 -12.82 -9.59 -9.67
C SER A 79 -12.65 -9.00 -8.28
N SER A 80 -13.76 -8.88 -7.54
CA SER A 80 -13.74 -8.53 -6.11
C SER A 80 -12.88 -9.50 -5.28
N VAL A 81 -12.75 -10.74 -5.75
CA VAL A 81 -11.85 -11.75 -5.17
C VAL A 81 -10.40 -11.27 -5.19
N GLY A 82 -9.96 -10.60 -6.27
CA GLY A 82 -8.60 -10.05 -6.38
C GLY A 82 -8.25 -9.05 -5.28
N VAL A 83 -9.23 -8.26 -4.81
CA VAL A 83 -9.02 -7.32 -3.68
C VAL A 83 -8.70 -8.07 -2.40
N TRP A 84 -9.42 -9.17 -2.11
CA TRP A 84 -9.13 -10.00 -0.94
C TRP A 84 -7.76 -10.68 -1.03
N LEU A 85 -7.36 -11.16 -2.21
CA LEU A 85 -6.01 -11.71 -2.43
C LEU A 85 -4.93 -10.65 -2.26
N LEU A 86 -5.17 -9.42 -2.73
CA LEU A 86 -4.26 -8.29 -2.52
C LEU A 86 -4.09 -7.99 -1.03
N LEU A 87 -5.18 -7.96 -0.24
CA LEU A 87 -5.10 -7.73 1.21
C LEU A 87 -4.40 -8.88 1.94
N ALA A 88 -4.60 -10.13 1.51
CA ALA A 88 -3.86 -11.27 2.02
C ALA A 88 -2.36 -11.16 1.68
N MET A 89 -2.02 -10.66 0.49
CA MET A 89 -0.63 -10.47 0.08
C MET A 89 0.05 -9.36 0.90
N THR A 90 -0.65 -8.24 1.13
CA THR A 90 -0.11 -7.18 1.99
C THR A 90 0.03 -7.63 3.45
N PHE A 91 -0.85 -8.52 3.93
CA PHE A 91 -0.67 -9.18 5.22
C PHE A 91 0.63 -10.01 5.27
N VAL A 92 0.90 -10.82 4.25
CA VAL A 92 2.14 -11.62 4.17
C VAL A 92 3.37 -10.72 4.18
N PHE A 93 3.33 -9.57 3.48
CA PHE A 93 4.40 -8.58 3.56
C PHE A 93 4.57 -7.98 4.96
N GLY A 94 3.46 -7.66 5.65
CA GLY A 94 3.51 -7.21 7.03
C GLY A 94 4.16 -8.25 7.96
N LEU A 95 3.78 -9.52 7.80
CA LEU A 95 4.36 -10.63 8.58
C LEU A 95 5.86 -10.79 8.34
N LEU A 96 6.30 -10.54 7.09
CA LEU A 96 7.70 -10.57 6.71
C LEU A 96 8.52 -9.41 7.30
N LEU A 97 7.90 -8.31 7.73
CA LEU A 97 8.60 -7.29 8.49
C LEU A 97 8.97 -7.77 9.90
N GLY A 98 8.33 -8.83 10.41
CA GLY A 98 8.55 -9.39 11.74
C GLY A 98 10.01 -9.54 12.15
N PRO A 99 10.88 -10.25 11.40
CA PRO A 99 12.29 -10.42 11.75
C PRO A 99 13.06 -9.09 11.80
N ILE A 100 12.77 -8.17 10.86
CA ILE A 100 13.42 -6.85 10.80
C ILE A 100 12.98 -6.00 11.98
N LEU A 101 11.69 -6.00 12.31
CA LEU A 101 11.16 -5.30 13.46
C LEU A 101 11.69 -5.90 14.76
N GLN A 102 11.83 -7.22 14.87
CA GLN A 102 12.46 -7.87 16.02
C GLN A 102 13.89 -7.35 16.20
N VAL A 103 14.72 -7.28 15.15
CA VAL A 103 16.07 -6.70 15.23
C VAL A 103 16.02 -5.24 15.68
N ALA A 104 15.12 -4.43 15.12
CA ALA A 104 14.98 -3.03 15.49
C ALA A 104 14.57 -2.86 16.96
N LEU A 105 13.68 -3.71 17.48
CA LEU A 105 13.21 -3.69 18.86
C LEU A 105 14.26 -4.13 19.90
N HIS A 106 15.30 -4.86 19.49
CA HIS A 106 16.43 -5.20 20.38
C HIS A 106 17.37 -4.01 20.65
N LEU A 107 17.21 -2.89 19.93
CA LEU A 107 17.94 -1.65 20.22
C LEU A 107 17.36 -0.99 21.49
N GLN A 108 18.20 -0.25 22.23
CA GLN A 108 17.81 0.37 23.52
C GLN A 108 16.53 1.22 23.44
N ASN A 109 16.30 1.92 22.32
CA ASN A 109 15.08 2.71 22.05
C ASN A 109 14.31 2.19 20.82
N GLY A 110 14.37 0.89 20.54
CA GLY A 110 13.87 0.31 19.29
C GLY A 110 12.40 0.61 18.97
N ALA A 111 11.52 0.48 19.97
CA ALA A 111 10.10 0.76 19.80
C ALA A 111 9.81 2.24 19.51
N GLU A 112 10.53 3.15 20.16
CA GLU A 112 10.41 4.58 19.94
C GLU A 112 10.90 4.97 18.54
N ILE A 113 12.05 4.42 18.10
CA ILE A 113 12.60 4.69 16.77
C ILE A 113 11.64 4.20 15.68
N VAL A 114 11.13 2.97 15.81
CA VAL A 114 10.17 2.40 14.84
C VAL A 114 8.87 3.21 14.84
N GLY A 115 8.35 3.56 16.03
CA GLY A 115 7.14 4.35 16.16
C GLY A 115 7.28 5.75 15.57
N LEU A 116 8.38 6.44 15.85
CA LEU A 116 8.68 7.76 15.30
C LEU A 116 8.85 7.72 13.78
N ALA A 117 9.58 6.72 13.26
CA ALA A 117 9.77 6.54 11.83
C ALA A 117 8.43 6.28 11.11
N ALA A 118 7.60 5.38 11.65
CA ALA A 118 6.28 5.05 11.10
C ALA A 118 5.32 6.25 11.18
N ALA A 119 5.29 6.97 12.30
CA ALA A 119 4.47 8.17 12.45
C ALA A 119 4.92 9.27 11.48
N GLY A 120 6.24 9.49 11.35
CA GLY A 120 6.80 10.46 10.40
C GLY A 120 6.46 10.13 8.94
N THR A 121 6.57 8.87 8.54
CA THR A 121 6.15 8.43 7.19
C THR A 121 4.64 8.56 6.99
N GLY A 122 3.83 8.18 7.98
CA GLY A 122 2.38 8.33 7.91
C GLY A 122 1.95 9.79 7.75
N ILE A 123 2.51 10.69 8.57
CA ILE A 123 2.21 12.13 8.52
C ILE A 123 2.63 12.74 7.20
N THR A 124 3.84 12.45 6.72
CA THR A 124 4.34 12.96 5.43
C THR A 124 3.54 12.43 4.25
N PHE A 125 3.18 11.15 4.27
CA PHE A 125 2.33 10.55 3.25
C PHE A 125 0.95 11.19 3.22
N LEU A 126 0.30 11.34 4.38
CA LEU A 126 -1.05 11.92 4.46
C LEU A 126 -1.06 13.41 4.09
N SER A 127 -0.03 14.17 4.48
CA SER A 127 0.07 15.59 4.12
C SER A 127 0.25 15.77 2.62
N LEU A 128 1.16 15.02 1.99
CA LEU A 128 1.38 15.05 0.55
C LEU A 128 0.16 14.51 -0.22
N ALA A 129 -0.46 13.44 0.24
CA ALA A 129 -1.68 12.88 -0.37
C ALA A 129 -2.82 13.90 -0.33
N GLY A 130 -3.00 14.61 0.78
CA GLY A 130 -3.99 15.68 0.92
C GLY A 130 -3.73 16.82 -0.06
N ILE A 131 -2.49 17.30 -0.14
CA ILE A 131 -2.09 18.37 -1.07
C ILE A 131 -2.27 17.93 -2.53
N ALA A 132 -1.87 16.69 -2.87
CA ALA A 132 -1.98 16.13 -4.21
C ALA A 132 -3.43 15.88 -4.65
N SER A 133 -4.35 15.64 -3.71
CA SER A 133 -5.77 15.43 -4.01
C SER A 133 -6.52 16.72 -4.39
N SER A 134 -5.89 17.90 -4.23
CA SER A 134 -6.52 19.19 -4.54
C SER A 134 -6.60 19.42 -6.06
N PRO A 135 -7.81 19.53 -6.64
CA PRO A 135 -7.96 19.77 -8.08
C PRO A 135 -7.48 21.17 -8.52
N ALA A 136 -7.18 22.06 -7.56
CA ALA A 136 -6.68 23.41 -7.82
C ALA A 136 -5.14 23.47 -8.03
N ARG A 137 -4.42 22.35 -7.85
CA ARG A 137 -2.96 22.29 -7.99
C ARG A 137 -2.59 21.35 -9.13
N ASP A 138 -1.95 21.88 -10.17
CA ASP A 138 -1.44 21.10 -11.29
C ASP A 138 0.03 20.70 -11.04
N PHE A 139 0.30 19.40 -11.02
CA PHE A 139 1.63 18.80 -10.83
C PHE A 139 2.21 18.21 -12.12
N SER A 140 1.57 18.42 -13.28
CA SER A 140 1.99 17.90 -14.58
C SER A 140 3.45 18.25 -14.92
N GLY A 141 3.91 19.44 -14.50
CA GLY A 141 5.30 19.88 -14.68
C GLY A 141 6.36 19.02 -13.96
N LEU A 142 6.01 18.34 -12.86
CA LEU A 142 6.93 17.45 -12.14
C LEU A 142 7.13 16.11 -12.86
N GLY A 143 6.19 15.69 -13.71
CA GLY A 143 6.29 14.41 -14.42
C GLY A 143 7.58 14.30 -15.22
N LYS A 144 7.95 15.35 -15.98
CA LYS A 144 9.18 15.34 -16.78
C LYS A 144 10.46 15.27 -15.94
N PHE A 145 10.46 15.83 -14.73
CA PHE A 145 11.60 15.75 -13.81
C PHE A 145 11.72 14.36 -13.17
N LEU A 146 10.61 13.71 -12.82
CA LEU A 146 10.61 12.40 -12.16
C LEU A 146 10.93 11.22 -13.10
N PHE A 147 10.73 11.38 -14.41
CA PHE A 147 11.03 10.36 -15.42
C PHE A 147 12.41 10.50 -16.09
N ILE A 148 13.15 11.58 -15.80
CA ILE A 148 14.56 11.75 -16.21
C ILE A 148 15.47 11.11 -15.16
#